data_AF-A0A9E1RH35-F1
#
_entry.id   AF-A0A9E1RH35-F1
#
_cell.length_a   1.000
_cell.length_b   1.000
_cell.length_c   1.000
_cell.angle_alpha   90.00
_cell.angle_beta   90.00
_cell.angle_gamma   90.00
#
_symmetry.space_group_name_H-M   'P 1'
#
loop_
_entity.id
_entity.type
_entity.pdbx_description
1 polymer ?
#
loop_
_entity_poly.entity_id
_entity_poly.type
_entity_poly.pdbx_seq_one_letter_code
_entity_poly.pdbx_strand_id
1 'polypeptide(L)'
;MKARFLNSVLLAGLLIVGCGGGVEGEDVVEKSSFQMPIKENTWVRKETVRKTKDDFFSSQGKKSPEVPVDSSLASKLKKPVALSVNTQQECLDQASALDKTRTAVQNRGGVWGAYERVMKAKPYSDYGMQLDSQTNRLVFSLQHICKNSQERKLGGWGADTVKRYETLGKEGFRNYYIELGEVPGEIDKWERFAKFAIQSRNRQIPYSKIGESLAHAKTLVDLYDDLSQRRVDDTTLQTFLTEGATLLSVLNESFTTDPQLMLALQDEEILPFEDIEGEM
;
A
#
# COMPACT_ATOMS: atom_id res chain seq x y z
N MET A 1 79.74 -1.86 41.82
CA MET A 1 80.50 -0.92 40.95
C MET A 1 79.51 0.13 40.45
N LYS A 2 79.72 1.42 40.79
CA LYS A 2 78.90 2.64 40.50
C LYS A 2 77.47 2.65 41.11
N ALA A 3 77.07 3.38 42.15
CA ALA A 3 77.33 4.71 42.73
C ALA A 3 76.63 5.92 42.03
N ARG A 4 75.56 6.43 42.70
CA ARG A 4 75.07 7.83 42.90
C ARG A 4 74.66 8.63 41.64
N PHE A 5 73.56 9.40 41.58
CA PHE A 5 73.08 10.56 42.38
C PHE A 5 71.56 10.76 42.04
N LEU A 6 70.60 10.95 42.95
CA LEU A 6 70.24 12.12 43.80
C LEU A 6 70.01 13.47 43.09
N ASN A 7 68.74 13.88 43.01
CA ASN A 7 68.15 15.22 43.26
C ASN A 7 66.61 15.02 43.33
N SER A 8 65.87 15.17 44.44
CA SER A 8 65.63 16.34 45.32
C SER A 8 65.04 17.53 44.52
N VAL A 9 63.92 18.21 44.86
CA VAL A 9 63.09 18.26 46.08
C VAL A 9 61.88 19.23 45.83
N LEU A 10 60.77 19.03 46.55
CA LEU A 10 59.73 20.02 47.00
C LEU A 10 58.85 20.75 45.95
N LEU A 11 57.59 21.16 46.18
CA LEU A 11 56.54 20.97 47.19
C LEU A 11 55.31 21.83 46.73
N ALA A 12 54.20 21.73 47.44
CA ALA A 12 52.94 22.52 47.41
C ALA A 12 51.85 21.93 46.49
N GLY A 13 50.73 21.38 46.96
CA GLY A 13 50.04 21.56 48.23
C GLY A 13 48.85 22.50 48.04
N LEU A 14 47.63 21.96 48.00
CA LEU A 14 46.45 22.58 48.60
C LEU A 14 45.28 21.59 48.66
N LEU A 15 44.84 21.39 49.91
CA LEU A 15 43.66 20.67 50.39
C LEU A 15 42.38 21.33 49.86
N ILE A 16 41.23 20.62 49.83
CA ILE A 16 40.01 20.85 50.65
C ILE A 16 38.86 20.15 49.88
N VAL A 17 37.82 19.49 50.41
CA VAL A 17 37.37 19.03 51.73
C VAL A 17 36.32 17.97 51.42
N GLY A 18 36.40 16.80 52.06
CA GLY A 18 35.27 15.91 52.25
C GLY A 18 34.66 16.19 53.62
N CYS A 19 33.36 16.50 53.65
CA CYS A 19 32.49 16.22 54.80
C CYS A 19 31.79 14.88 54.48
N GLY A 20 31.74 13.83 55.30
CA GLY A 20 32.01 13.71 56.73
C GLY A 20 30.72 13.35 57.47
N GLY A 21 30.47 12.04 57.67
CA GLY A 21 29.52 11.43 58.63
C GLY A 21 28.03 11.57 58.28
N GLY A 22 27.13 10.61 58.45
CA GLY A 22 27.14 9.33 59.17
C GLY A 22 25.78 9.15 59.87
N VAL A 23 25.25 7.92 59.85
CA VAL A 23 24.24 7.33 60.77
C VAL A 23 22.74 7.41 60.38
N GLU A 24 22.19 6.20 60.19
CA GLU A 24 20.82 5.66 60.42
C GLU A 24 19.57 6.30 59.78
N GLY A 25 18.71 5.40 59.25
CA GLY A 25 17.30 5.67 59.00
C GLY A 25 16.83 5.15 57.64
N GLU A 26 15.93 4.16 57.65
CA GLU A 26 15.12 3.76 56.51
C GLU A 26 14.47 4.99 55.85
N ASP A 27 14.42 5.06 54.51
CA ASP A 27 13.25 5.57 53.78
C ASP A 27 13.42 5.46 52.25
N VAL A 28 12.50 4.67 51.68
CA VAL A 28 11.83 4.84 50.37
C VAL A 28 12.70 5.13 49.12
N VAL A 29 12.84 4.11 48.27
CA VAL A 29 13.21 4.27 46.85
C VAL A 29 12.06 5.01 46.14
N GLU A 30 12.15 6.33 46.08
CA GLU A 30 11.31 7.15 45.21
C GLU A 30 11.75 6.91 43.75
N LYS A 31 10.80 6.49 42.92
CA LYS A 31 10.98 6.33 41.46
C LYS A 31 11.54 7.64 40.89
N SER A 32 12.82 7.64 40.54
CA SER A 32 13.42 8.75 39.80
C SER A 32 12.69 8.91 38.47
N SER A 33 12.13 10.09 38.28
CA SER A 33 11.47 10.52 37.05
C SER A 33 12.47 10.46 35.90
N PHE A 34 12.12 9.73 34.84
CA PHE A 34 12.90 9.67 33.62
C PHE A 34 12.88 11.06 32.97
N GLN A 35 13.93 11.84 33.19
CA GLN A 35 14.03 13.20 32.68
C GLN A 35 14.56 13.13 31.24
N MET A 36 13.71 13.45 30.26
CA MET A 36 14.12 13.45 28.85
C MET A 36 15.31 14.40 28.63
N PRO A 37 16.30 14.01 27.81
CA PRO A 37 17.44 14.86 27.52
C PRO A 37 16.99 16.18 26.88
N ILE A 38 17.64 17.26 27.32
CA ILE A 38 17.37 18.62 26.84
C ILE A 38 17.68 18.66 25.34
N LYS A 39 16.66 18.99 24.54
CA LYS A 39 16.76 19.06 23.08
C LYS A 39 17.75 20.15 22.68
N GLU A 40 18.90 19.76 22.14
CA GLU A 40 19.88 20.72 21.64
C GLU A 40 19.31 21.53 20.47
N ASN A 41 19.50 22.84 20.51
CA ASN A 41 19.06 23.75 19.46
C ASN A 41 20.04 23.64 18.28
N THR A 42 19.69 22.85 17.27
CA THR A 42 20.41 22.86 16.00
C THR A 42 20.25 24.24 15.31
N TRP A 43 21.37 24.80 14.84
CA TRP A 43 21.46 26.08 14.12
C TRP A 43 20.89 26.00 12.70
N VAL A 44 19.69 25.45 12.55
CA VAL A 44 18.93 25.51 11.31
C VAL A 44 18.19 26.85 11.30
N ARG A 45 18.33 27.61 10.21
CA ARG A 45 17.61 28.86 9.97
C ARG A 45 16.11 28.61 10.15
N LYS A 46 15.53 29.07 11.26
CA LYS A 46 14.10 28.94 11.57
C LYS A 46 13.34 29.99 10.77
N GLU A 47 13.22 29.80 9.46
CA GLU A 47 12.12 30.45 8.75
C GLU A 47 10.83 29.78 9.23
N THR A 48 10.04 30.53 10.01
CA THR A 48 8.70 30.13 10.40
C THR A 48 7.82 30.16 9.16
N VAL A 49 7.88 29.11 8.34
CA VAL A 49 6.93 28.94 7.26
C VAL A 49 5.57 28.65 7.91
N ARG A 50 4.77 29.68 8.12
CA ARG A 50 3.35 29.52 8.44
C ARG A 50 2.65 29.07 7.16
N LYS A 51 2.75 27.78 6.84
CA LYS A 51 1.72 27.14 6.02
C LYS A 51 0.59 26.78 6.97
N THR A 52 -0.57 27.39 6.79
CA THR A 52 -1.77 27.01 7.56
C THR A 52 -2.18 25.59 7.18
N LYS A 53 -2.99 24.94 8.02
CA LYS A 53 -3.64 23.66 7.65
C LYS A 53 -4.35 23.82 6.29
N ASP A 54 -4.96 24.98 6.08
CA ASP A 54 -5.61 25.35 4.81
C ASP A 54 -4.63 25.53 3.64
N ASP A 55 -3.36 25.89 3.85
CA ASP A 55 -2.34 25.86 2.78
C ASP A 55 -1.92 24.43 2.40
N PHE A 56 -2.04 23.48 3.34
CA PHE A 56 -1.79 22.05 3.07
C PHE A 56 -2.99 21.38 2.38
N PHE A 57 -4.21 21.86 2.66
CA PHE A 57 -5.46 21.38 2.07
C PHE A 57 -6.02 22.27 0.95
N SER A 58 -5.37 23.39 0.59
CA SER A 58 -5.81 24.27 -0.53
C SER A 58 -5.57 23.65 -1.91
N SER A 59 -4.92 22.49 -1.96
CA SER A 59 -4.92 21.60 -3.12
C SER A 59 -6.20 20.73 -3.21
N GLN A 60 -6.99 20.60 -2.14
CA GLN A 60 -8.34 20.01 -2.20
C GLN A 60 -9.26 20.94 -2.98
N GLY A 61 -9.26 20.81 -4.31
CA GLY A 61 -10.16 21.56 -5.18
C GLY A 61 -9.54 22.04 -6.49
N LYS A 62 -8.21 21.94 -6.66
CA LYS A 62 -7.64 22.00 -8.02
C LYS A 62 -7.95 20.68 -8.69
N LYS A 63 -9.13 20.59 -9.33
CA LYS A 63 -9.36 19.55 -10.34
C LYS A 63 -8.18 19.60 -11.29
N SER A 64 -7.43 18.50 -11.39
CA SER A 64 -6.37 18.37 -12.38
C SER A 64 -6.97 18.73 -13.74
N PRO A 65 -6.25 19.49 -14.58
CA PRO A 65 -6.79 19.93 -15.85
C PRO A 65 -7.29 18.73 -16.64
N GLU A 66 -8.55 18.80 -17.07
CA GLU A 66 -9.24 17.67 -17.67
C GLU A 66 -8.71 17.46 -19.08
N VAL A 67 -8.25 16.23 -19.35
CA VAL A 67 -7.77 15.83 -20.67
C VAL A 67 -8.86 14.99 -21.34
N PRO A 68 -9.25 15.30 -22.59
CA PRO A 68 -10.25 14.53 -23.30
C PRO A 68 -9.78 13.08 -23.53
N VAL A 69 -10.72 12.15 -23.45
CA VAL A 69 -10.50 10.72 -23.74
C VAL A 69 -10.65 10.47 -25.24
N ASP A 70 -9.69 9.75 -25.84
CA ASP A 70 -9.78 9.29 -27.21
C ASP A 70 -10.65 8.03 -27.28
N SER A 71 -11.83 8.15 -27.88
CA SER A 71 -12.80 7.05 -28.02
C SER A 71 -12.32 5.92 -28.94
N SER A 72 -11.49 6.23 -29.94
CA SER A 72 -10.90 5.25 -30.85
C SER A 72 -9.86 4.41 -30.12
N LEU A 73 -8.98 5.05 -29.35
CA LEU A 73 -8.01 4.36 -28.52
C LEU A 73 -8.70 3.55 -27.41
N ALA A 74 -9.69 4.12 -26.72
CA ALA A 74 -10.46 3.38 -25.71
C ALA A 74 -11.08 2.11 -26.29
N SER A 75 -11.66 2.20 -27.49
CA SER A 75 -12.23 1.04 -28.19
C SER A 75 -11.17 0.00 -28.59
N LYS A 76 -9.93 0.42 -28.86
CA LYS A 76 -8.82 -0.50 -29.14
C LYS A 76 -8.34 -1.20 -27.87
N LEU A 77 -8.21 -0.47 -26.77
CA LEU A 77 -7.75 -1.01 -25.49
C LEU A 77 -8.70 -2.06 -24.91
N LYS A 78 -10.00 -1.94 -25.20
CA LYS A 78 -11.03 -2.91 -24.81
C LYS A 78 -11.08 -4.18 -25.66
N LYS A 79 -10.28 -4.28 -26.73
CA LYS A 79 -10.25 -5.49 -27.56
C LYS A 79 -9.32 -6.52 -26.93
N PRO A 80 -9.79 -7.75 -26.67
CA PRO A 80 -8.94 -8.79 -26.11
C PRO A 80 -7.88 -9.23 -27.12
N VAL A 81 -6.67 -9.44 -26.61
CA VAL A 81 -5.64 -10.18 -27.32
C VAL A 81 -5.96 -11.68 -27.21
N ALA A 82 -5.59 -12.47 -28.21
CA ALA A 82 -5.74 -13.91 -28.12
C ALA A 82 -4.85 -14.46 -27.00
N LEU A 83 -5.45 -14.93 -25.91
CA LEU A 83 -4.78 -15.58 -24.80
C LEU A 83 -5.59 -16.80 -24.37
N SER A 84 -4.95 -17.97 -24.37
CA SER A 84 -5.56 -19.21 -23.91
C SER A 84 -5.00 -19.54 -22.53
N VAL A 85 -5.86 -19.52 -21.52
CA VAL A 85 -5.54 -19.89 -20.14
C VAL A 85 -6.57 -20.93 -19.70
N ASN A 86 -6.12 -22.13 -19.36
CA ASN A 86 -6.98 -23.24 -18.97
C ASN A 86 -6.61 -23.80 -17.58
N THR A 87 -5.42 -23.50 -17.08
CA THR A 87 -4.93 -24.00 -15.79
C THR A 87 -4.56 -22.87 -14.82
N GLN A 88 -4.48 -23.22 -13.54
CA GLN A 88 -4.00 -22.31 -12.49
C GLN A 88 -2.60 -21.79 -12.78
N GLN A 89 -1.70 -22.69 -13.17
CA GLN A 89 -0.30 -22.35 -13.42
C GLN A 89 -0.20 -21.37 -14.59
N GLU A 90 -0.91 -21.63 -15.69
CA GLU A 90 -0.95 -20.71 -16.83
C GLU A 90 -1.49 -19.33 -16.42
N CYS A 91 -2.54 -19.28 -15.59
CA CYS A 91 -3.11 -18.03 -15.08
C CYS A 91 -2.07 -17.23 -14.28
N LEU A 92 -1.41 -17.90 -13.34
CA LEU A 92 -0.38 -17.30 -12.49
C LEU A 92 0.84 -16.87 -13.29
N ASP A 93 1.26 -17.63 -14.29
CA ASP A 93 2.39 -17.29 -15.15
C ASP A 93 2.10 -16.01 -15.96
N GLN A 94 0.89 -15.90 -16.53
CA GLN A 94 0.45 -14.69 -17.24
C GLN A 94 0.34 -13.50 -16.29
N ALA A 95 -0.28 -13.66 -15.13
CA ALA A 95 -0.38 -12.59 -14.13
C ALA A 95 1.00 -12.15 -13.62
N SER A 96 1.94 -13.09 -13.45
CA SER A 96 3.33 -12.80 -13.07
C SER A 96 4.10 -12.10 -14.17
N ALA A 97 3.82 -12.38 -15.45
CA ALA A 97 4.39 -11.65 -16.57
C ALA A 97 3.94 -10.18 -16.55
N LEU A 98 2.65 -9.91 -16.31
CA LEU A 98 2.14 -8.54 -16.12
C LEU A 98 2.83 -7.85 -14.94
N ASP A 99 3.01 -8.55 -13.83
CA ASP A 99 3.64 -8.00 -12.64
C ASP A 99 5.13 -7.67 -12.83
N LYS A 100 5.85 -8.49 -13.60
CA LYS A 100 7.23 -8.17 -14.02
C LYS A 100 7.29 -6.87 -14.81
N THR A 101 6.39 -6.69 -15.78
CA THR A 101 6.32 -5.44 -16.56
C THR A 101 5.98 -4.26 -15.65
N ARG A 102 4.93 -4.38 -14.83
CA ARG A 102 4.55 -3.34 -13.86
C ARG A 102 5.72 -2.98 -12.93
N THR A 103 6.44 -3.98 -12.41
CA THR A 103 7.57 -3.77 -11.50
C THR A 103 8.72 -3.07 -12.22
N ALA A 104 8.99 -3.43 -13.47
CA ALA A 104 9.98 -2.73 -14.28
C ALA A 104 9.61 -1.26 -14.49
N VAL A 105 8.34 -0.93 -14.71
CA VAL A 105 7.85 0.45 -14.80
C VAL A 105 8.04 1.20 -13.48
N GLN A 106 7.64 0.59 -12.36
CA GLN A 106 7.80 1.17 -11.02
C GLN A 106 9.27 1.46 -10.70
N ASN A 107 10.18 0.55 -11.03
CA ASN A 107 11.63 0.73 -10.86
C ASN A 107 12.19 1.91 -11.67
N ARG A 108 11.53 2.31 -12.76
CA ARG A 108 11.90 3.50 -13.57
C ARG A 108 11.25 4.80 -13.07
N GLY A 109 10.52 4.74 -11.96
CA GLY A 109 9.82 5.88 -11.37
C GLY A 109 8.34 5.98 -11.75
N GLY A 110 7.75 4.93 -12.34
CA GLY A 110 6.34 4.91 -12.73
C GLY A 110 6.04 5.78 -13.95
N VAL A 111 4.77 5.78 -14.38
CA VAL A 111 4.28 6.77 -15.35
C VAL A 111 4.20 8.15 -14.71
N TRP A 112 3.97 8.24 -13.39
CA TRP A 112 4.09 9.50 -12.67
C TRP A 112 5.43 10.19 -12.92
N GLY A 113 6.54 9.45 -12.88
CA GLY A 113 7.87 9.95 -13.22
C GLY A 113 7.97 10.51 -14.64
N ALA A 114 7.24 9.96 -15.62
CA ALA A 114 7.21 10.48 -16.98
C ALA A 114 6.53 11.87 -17.05
N TYR A 115 5.42 12.05 -16.33
CA TYR A 115 4.76 13.35 -16.21
C TYR A 115 5.64 14.38 -15.49
N GLU A 116 6.33 13.97 -14.42
CA GLU A 116 7.18 14.86 -13.63
C GLU A 116 8.48 15.30 -14.35
N ARG A 117 8.92 14.59 -15.39
CA ARG A 117 10.11 14.98 -16.16
C ARG A 117 9.88 16.21 -17.04
N VAL A 118 8.65 16.47 -17.48
CA VAL A 118 8.35 17.54 -18.45
C VAL A 118 7.53 18.65 -17.79
N MET A 119 8.07 19.86 -17.76
CA MET A 119 7.42 21.00 -17.08
C MET A 119 5.97 21.26 -17.54
N LYS A 120 5.67 21.06 -18.83
CA LYS A 120 4.32 21.22 -19.38
C LYS A 120 3.37 20.06 -19.04
N ALA A 121 3.90 18.87 -18.74
CA ALA A 121 3.12 17.70 -18.33
C ALA A 121 2.89 17.64 -16.80
N LYS A 122 3.77 18.25 -16.00
CA LYS A 122 3.67 18.31 -14.52
C LYS A 122 2.28 18.66 -13.98
N PRO A 123 1.53 19.65 -14.52
CA PRO A 123 0.19 19.95 -14.02
C PRO A 123 -0.81 18.79 -14.11
N TYR A 124 -0.49 17.75 -14.89
CA TYR A 124 -1.31 16.56 -15.11
C TYR A 124 -0.75 15.32 -14.38
N SER A 125 0.24 15.46 -13.49
CA SER A 125 0.91 14.30 -12.88
C SER A 125 -0.02 13.43 -12.01
N ASP A 126 -1.16 13.95 -11.57
CA ASP A 126 -2.22 13.16 -10.94
C ASP A 126 -2.71 12.00 -11.83
N TYR A 127 -2.71 12.16 -13.17
CA TYR A 127 -3.00 11.06 -14.08
C TYR A 127 -1.94 9.96 -13.97
N GLY A 128 -0.66 10.33 -13.95
CA GLY A 128 0.45 9.38 -13.81
C GLY A 128 0.39 8.63 -12.47
N MET A 129 0.11 9.34 -11.36
CA MET A 129 -0.04 8.72 -10.04
C MET A 129 -1.23 7.76 -10.00
N GLN A 130 -2.37 8.13 -10.58
CA GLN A 130 -3.53 7.25 -10.66
C GLN A 130 -3.28 6.05 -11.57
N LEU A 131 -2.59 6.22 -12.70
CA LEU A 131 -2.19 5.12 -13.58
C LEU A 131 -1.31 4.10 -12.83
N ASP A 132 -0.32 4.59 -12.08
CA ASP A 132 0.54 3.74 -11.26
C ASP A 132 -0.28 2.95 -10.23
N SER A 133 -1.18 3.62 -9.50
CA SER A 133 -2.04 3.00 -8.49
C SER A 133 -3.03 1.98 -9.07
N GLN A 134 -3.75 2.35 -10.14
CA GLN A 134 -4.78 1.50 -10.75
C GLN A 134 -4.16 0.30 -11.48
N THR A 135 -2.99 0.47 -12.10
CA THR A 135 -2.28 -0.65 -12.73
C THR A 135 -1.78 -1.65 -11.68
N ASN A 136 -1.26 -1.16 -10.55
CA ASN A 136 -0.88 -2.01 -9.42
C ASN A 136 -2.07 -2.83 -8.93
N ARG A 137 -3.22 -2.17 -8.72
CA ARG A 137 -4.46 -2.82 -8.29
C ARG A 137 -4.91 -3.87 -9.31
N LEU A 138 -4.90 -3.55 -10.60
CA LEU A 138 -5.30 -4.47 -11.67
C LEU A 138 -4.50 -5.77 -11.63
N VAL A 139 -3.17 -5.65 -11.57
CA VAL A 139 -2.27 -6.81 -11.59
C VAL A 139 -2.46 -7.66 -10.33
N PHE A 140 -2.53 -7.04 -9.15
CA PHE A 140 -2.71 -7.77 -7.89
C PHE A 140 -4.08 -8.46 -7.81
N SER A 141 -5.14 -7.79 -8.24
CA SER A 141 -6.49 -8.37 -8.31
C SER A 141 -6.53 -9.61 -9.23
N LEU A 142 -5.84 -9.57 -10.37
CA LEU A 142 -5.75 -10.72 -11.29
C LEU A 142 -4.94 -11.88 -10.70
N GLN A 143 -3.80 -11.58 -10.06
CA GLN A 143 -3.02 -12.60 -9.33
C GLN A 143 -3.86 -13.26 -8.23
N HIS A 144 -4.61 -12.45 -7.47
CA HIS A 144 -5.50 -12.92 -6.42
C HIS A 144 -6.58 -13.87 -6.96
N ILE A 145 -7.23 -13.50 -8.05
CA ILE A 145 -8.27 -14.36 -8.67
C ILE A 145 -7.68 -15.63 -9.28
N CYS A 146 -6.49 -15.57 -9.90
CA CYS A 146 -5.80 -16.79 -10.37
C CYS A 146 -5.53 -17.78 -9.22
N LYS A 147 -5.15 -17.28 -8.03
CA LYS A 147 -4.93 -18.12 -6.84
C LYS A 147 -6.24 -18.69 -6.27
N ASN A 148 -7.31 -17.91 -6.29
CA ASN A 148 -8.56 -18.16 -5.56
C ASN A 148 -9.77 -18.50 -6.46
N SER A 149 -9.54 -19.07 -7.64
CA SER A 149 -10.60 -19.31 -8.63
C SER A 149 -11.46 -20.55 -8.39
N GLN A 150 -10.94 -21.59 -7.73
CA GLN A 150 -11.64 -22.88 -7.55
C GLN A 150 -12.12 -23.15 -6.11
N GLU A 151 -11.26 -22.89 -5.13
CA GLU A 151 -11.62 -23.01 -3.71
C GLU A 151 -10.86 -21.92 -2.95
N ARG A 152 -11.59 -21.16 -2.13
CA ARG A 152 -10.95 -20.30 -1.15
C ARG A 152 -10.67 -21.11 0.09
N LYS A 153 -9.39 -21.42 0.31
CA LYS A 153 -8.94 -21.98 1.59
C LYS A 153 -8.85 -20.84 2.58
N LEU A 154 -9.80 -20.79 3.50
CA LEU A 154 -9.71 -19.91 4.66
C LEU A 154 -8.84 -20.58 5.71
N GLY A 155 -7.86 -19.84 6.22
CA GLY A 155 -7.07 -20.22 7.39
C GLY A 155 -7.50 -19.44 8.63
N GLY A 156 -6.87 -19.76 9.77
CA GLY A 156 -6.84 -18.93 10.96
C GLY A 156 -8.19 -18.39 11.42
N TRP A 157 -8.23 -17.08 11.69
CA TRP A 157 -9.40 -16.38 12.21
C TRP A 157 -10.56 -16.43 11.22
N GLY A 158 -10.29 -16.28 9.92
CA GLY A 158 -11.32 -16.36 8.89
C GLY A 158 -12.08 -17.69 8.90
N ALA A 159 -11.36 -18.82 9.02
CA ALA A 159 -11.97 -20.14 9.12
C ALA A 159 -12.85 -20.29 10.38
N ASP A 160 -12.34 -19.83 11.53
CA ASP A 160 -13.05 -19.91 12.81
C ASP A 160 -14.30 -19.02 12.83
N THR A 161 -14.23 -17.82 12.28
CA THR A 161 -15.35 -16.89 12.14
C THR A 161 -16.47 -17.50 11.31
N VAL A 162 -16.14 -18.11 10.16
CA VAL A 162 -17.15 -18.76 9.32
C VAL A 162 -17.77 -19.95 10.06
N LYS A 163 -16.95 -20.81 10.67
CA LYS A 163 -17.45 -21.98 11.43
C LYS A 163 -18.38 -21.56 12.55
N ARG A 164 -18.04 -20.48 13.26
CA ARG A 164 -18.86 -19.92 14.34
C ARG A 164 -20.18 -19.40 13.82
N TYR A 165 -20.16 -18.67 12.70
CA TYR A 165 -21.37 -18.17 12.05
C TYR A 165 -22.31 -19.30 11.63
N GLU A 166 -21.76 -20.38 11.06
CA GLU A 166 -22.55 -21.57 10.68
C GLU A 166 -23.13 -22.31 11.89
N THR A 167 -22.37 -22.39 12.98
CA THR A 167 -22.78 -23.13 14.19
C THR A 167 -23.83 -22.37 15.01
N LEU A 168 -23.65 -21.07 15.18
CA LEU A 168 -24.50 -20.24 16.03
C LEU A 168 -25.67 -19.60 15.27
N GLY A 169 -25.61 -19.58 13.94
CA GLY A 169 -26.50 -18.77 13.12
C GLY A 169 -26.27 -17.26 13.33
N LYS A 170 -27.02 -16.45 12.59
CA LYS A 170 -26.84 -14.98 12.60
C LYS A 170 -26.98 -14.37 14.01
N GLU A 171 -28.06 -14.69 14.72
CA GLU A 171 -28.35 -14.08 16.01
C GLU A 171 -27.36 -14.54 17.09
N GLY A 172 -27.05 -15.84 17.14
CA GLY A 172 -26.09 -16.39 18.09
C GLY A 172 -24.66 -15.87 17.83
N PHE A 173 -24.28 -15.68 16.57
CA PHE A 173 -23.00 -15.07 16.20
C PHE A 173 -22.89 -13.63 16.71
N ARG A 174 -23.92 -12.81 16.51
CA ARG A 174 -23.93 -11.42 16.98
C ARG A 174 -23.86 -11.36 18.51
N ASN A 175 -24.68 -12.15 19.19
CA ASN A 175 -24.71 -12.17 20.65
C ASN A 175 -23.36 -12.60 21.25
N TYR A 176 -22.72 -13.62 20.66
CA TYR A 176 -21.41 -14.08 21.09
C TYR A 176 -20.36 -12.95 21.13
N TYR A 177 -20.26 -12.16 20.06
CA TYR A 177 -19.29 -11.07 20.00
C TYR A 177 -19.70 -9.85 20.83
N ILE A 178 -21.01 -9.57 20.96
CA ILE A 178 -21.50 -8.54 21.90
C ILE A 178 -21.11 -8.89 23.34
N GLU A 179 -21.25 -10.15 23.75
CA GLU A 179 -20.86 -10.63 25.09
C GLU A 179 -19.35 -10.53 25.33
N LEU A 180 -18.53 -10.62 24.27
CA LEU A 180 -17.09 -10.38 24.33
C LEU A 180 -16.71 -8.88 24.35
N GLY A 181 -17.69 -7.98 24.22
CA GLY A 181 -17.47 -6.53 24.22
C GLY A 181 -17.15 -5.93 22.86
N GLU A 182 -17.38 -6.65 21.77
CA GLU A 182 -17.09 -6.18 20.41
C GLU A 182 -18.07 -5.11 19.93
N VAL A 183 -17.57 -4.22 19.08
CA VAL A 183 -18.35 -3.11 18.54
C VAL A 183 -19.30 -3.62 17.44
N PRO A 184 -20.60 -3.25 17.44
CA PRO A 184 -21.57 -3.73 16.44
C PRO A 184 -21.13 -3.56 14.98
N GLY A 185 -20.40 -2.48 14.66
CA GLY A 185 -19.89 -2.23 13.32
C GLY A 185 -18.85 -3.26 12.84
N GLU A 186 -18.02 -3.79 13.74
CA GLU A 186 -17.07 -4.87 13.41
C GLU A 186 -17.80 -6.21 13.26
N ILE A 187 -18.76 -6.48 14.14
CA ILE A 187 -19.63 -7.67 14.05
C ILE A 187 -20.37 -7.71 12.71
N ASP A 188 -20.86 -6.56 12.22
CA ASP A 188 -21.51 -6.46 10.90
C ASP A 188 -20.54 -6.76 9.73
N LYS A 189 -19.27 -6.38 9.85
CA LYS A 189 -18.25 -6.75 8.85
C LYS A 189 -17.98 -8.24 8.89
N TRP A 190 -17.81 -8.83 10.07
CA TRP A 190 -17.56 -10.25 10.22
C TRP A 190 -18.74 -11.13 9.80
N GLU A 191 -19.98 -10.67 10.05
CA GLU A 191 -21.19 -11.32 9.52
C GLU A 191 -21.20 -11.30 7.98
N ARG A 192 -20.87 -10.15 7.36
CA ARG A 192 -20.76 -10.05 5.90
C ARG A 192 -19.67 -10.95 5.33
N PHE A 193 -18.50 -10.97 5.98
CA PHE A 193 -17.41 -11.88 5.65
C PHE A 193 -17.84 -13.34 5.71
N ALA A 194 -18.46 -13.76 6.81
CA ALA A 194 -18.86 -15.15 6.98
C ALA A 194 -19.87 -15.58 5.91
N LYS A 195 -20.89 -14.74 5.63
CA LYS A 195 -21.87 -14.99 4.56
C LYS A 195 -21.22 -15.11 3.20
N PHE A 196 -20.34 -14.16 2.86
CA PHE A 196 -19.66 -14.13 1.58
C PHE A 196 -18.75 -15.34 1.39
N ALA A 197 -18.00 -15.70 2.43
CA ALA A 197 -17.14 -16.87 2.46
C ALA A 197 -17.95 -18.16 2.21
N ILE A 198 -19.07 -18.35 2.91
CA ILE A 198 -19.95 -19.51 2.74
C ILE A 198 -20.48 -19.59 1.31
N GLN A 199 -20.97 -18.47 0.77
CA GLN A 199 -21.46 -18.41 -0.62
C GLN A 199 -20.35 -18.70 -1.64
N SER A 200 -19.11 -18.33 -1.32
CA SER A 200 -17.95 -18.47 -2.21
C SER A 200 -17.21 -19.82 -2.08
N ARG A 201 -17.55 -20.68 -1.11
CA ARG A 201 -16.84 -21.97 -0.89
C ARG A 201 -16.80 -22.87 -2.11
N ASN A 202 -17.90 -22.93 -2.86
CA ASN A 202 -18.03 -23.76 -4.06
C ASN A 202 -17.83 -22.96 -5.35
N ARG A 203 -17.28 -21.75 -5.26
CA ARG A 203 -17.10 -20.86 -6.42
C ARG A 203 -16.02 -21.45 -7.33
N GLN A 204 -16.43 -21.89 -8.52
CA GLN A 204 -15.52 -22.31 -9.58
C GLN A 204 -15.58 -21.34 -10.76
N ILE A 205 -14.54 -20.54 -10.89
CA ILE A 205 -14.34 -19.65 -12.04
C ILE A 205 -13.48 -20.40 -13.05
N PRO A 206 -13.98 -20.66 -14.26
CA PRO A 206 -13.15 -21.24 -15.32
C PRO A 206 -11.94 -20.35 -15.59
N TYR A 207 -10.74 -20.93 -15.66
CA TYR A 207 -9.53 -20.17 -15.97
C TYR A 207 -9.58 -19.47 -17.33
N SER A 208 -10.38 -19.97 -18.27
CA SER A 208 -10.63 -19.31 -19.55
C SER A 208 -11.29 -17.94 -19.39
N LYS A 209 -12.17 -17.78 -18.39
CA LYS A 209 -12.79 -16.49 -18.05
C LYS A 209 -11.82 -15.51 -17.41
N ILE A 210 -10.89 -15.99 -16.61
CA ILE A 210 -9.81 -15.17 -16.07
C ILE A 210 -8.80 -14.81 -17.18
N GLY A 211 -8.61 -15.72 -18.15
CA GLY A 211 -7.83 -15.50 -19.36
C GLY A 211 -8.34 -14.33 -20.20
N GLU A 212 -9.65 -14.14 -20.32
CA GLU A 212 -10.26 -12.97 -20.98
C GLU A 212 -9.84 -11.66 -20.29
N SER A 213 -9.89 -11.60 -18.96
CA SER A 213 -9.44 -10.44 -18.16
C SER A 213 -7.93 -10.20 -18.28
N LEU A 214 -7.12 -11.27 -18.24
CA LEU A 214 -5.67 -11.20 -18.44
C LEU A 214 -5.30 -10.68 -19.84
N ALA A 215 -6.03 -11.09 -20.87
CA ALA A 215 -5.84 -10.62 -22.24
C ALA A 215 -6.07 -9.11 -22.36
N HIS A 216 -7.13 -8.60 -21.73
CA HIS A 216 -7.38 -7.15 -21.67
C HIS A 216 -6.29 -6.44 -20.89
N ALA A 217 -5.97 -6.95 -19.69
CA ALA A 217 -4.97 -6.36 -18.82
C ALA A 217 -3.60 -6.25 -19.50
N LYS A 218 -3.23 -7.22 -20.34
CA LYS A 218 -1.99 -7.16 -21.12
C LYS A 218 -1.93 -5.90 -21.98
N THR A 219 -2.98 -5.61 -22.75
CA THR A 219 -3.02 -4.41 -23.61
C THR A 219 -2.88 -3.12 -22.79
N LEU A 220 -3.49 -3.07 -21.60
CA LEU A 220 -3.42 -1.91 -20.70
C LEU A 220 -2.01 -1.75 -20.11
N VAL A 221 -1.41 -2.84 -19.63
CA VAL A 221 -0.05 -2.85 -19.06
C VAL A 221 1.01 -2.56 -20.13
N ASP A 222 0.82 -3.00 -21.37
CA ASP A 222 1.72 -2.68 -22.48
C ASP A 222 1.72 -1.17 -22.77
N LEU A 223 0.55 -0.51 -22.83
CA LEU A 223 0.48 0.94 -23.01
C LEU A 223 1.05 1.69 -21.80
N TYR A 224 0.78 1.20 -20.59
CA TYR A 224 1.37 1.74 -19.35
C TYR A 224 2.91 1.70 -19.39
N ASP A 225 3.49 0.58 -19.84
CA ASP A 225 4.93 0.42 -19.99
C ASP A 225 5.52 1.39 -21.01
N ASP A 226 4.87 1.54 -22.16
CA ASP A 226 5.29 2.46 -23.21
C ASP A 226 5.24 3.92 -22.73
N LEU A 227 4.14 4.36 -22.10
CA LEU A 227 3.99 5.71 -21.56
C LEU A 227 5.10 6.05 -20.55
N SER A 228 5.55 5.08 -19.74
CA SER A 228 6.60 5.32 -18.73
C SER A 228 7.98 5.63 -19.33
N GLN A 229 8.23 5.22 -20.57
CA GLN A 229 9.52 5.34 -21.26
C GLN A 229 9.51 6.41 -22.35
N ARG A 230 8.32 6.82 -22.79
CA ARG A 230 8.15 7.74 -23.91
C ARG A 230 8.80 9.09 -23.61
N ARG A 231 9.57 9.59 -24.58
CA ARG A 231 10.07 10.97 -24.56
C ARG A 231 8.93 11.90 -24.94
N VAL A 232 8.73 12.94 -24.13
CA VAL A 232 7.66 13.91 -24.33
C VAL A 232 8.27 15.27 -24.64
N ASP A 233 7.86 15.83 -25.77
CA ASP A 233 8.21 17.17 -26.25
C ASP A 233 6.94 17.94 -26.63
N ASP A 234 7.10 19.15 -27.14
CA ASP A 234 5.97 20.02 -27.50
C ASP A 234 5.04 19.44 -28.57
N THR A 235 5.55 18.56 -29.45
CA THR A 235 4.77 17.94 -30.52
C THR A 235 4.01 16.69 -30.06
N THR A 236 4.56 16.00 -29.06
CA THR A 236 4.03 14.72 -28.57
C THR A 236 3.24 14.85 -27.27
N LEU A 237 3.33 16.01 -26.59
CA LEU A 237 2.68 16.27 -25.30
C LEU A 237 1.19 15.98 -25.34
N GLN A 238 0.46 16.51 -26.32
CA GLN A 238 -1.00 16.36 -26.35
C GLN A 238 -1.40 14.89 -26.51
N THR A 239 -0.68 14.15 -27.36
CA THR A 239 -0.89 12.70 -27.53
C THR A 239 -0.59 11.96 -26.23
N PHE A 240 0.55 12.23 -25.59
CA PHE A 240 0.91 11.62 -24.31
C PHE A 240 -0.15 11.83 -23.23
N LEU A 241 -0.64 13.07 -23.08
CA LEU A 241 -1.70 13.39 -22.11
C LEU A 241 -3.00 12.65 -22.44
N THR A 242 -3.41 12.67 -23.71
CA THR A 242 -4.66 12.05 -24.18
C THR A 242 -4.62 10.53 -24.00
N GLU A 243 -3.51 9.88 -24.33
CA GLU A 243 -3.33 8.45 -24.14
C GLU A 243 -3.33 8.06 -22.66
N GLY A 244 -2.65 8.83 -21.80
CA GLY A 244 -2.65 8.59 -20.36
C GLY A 244 -4.05 8.73 -19.73
N ALA A 245 -4.80 9.78 -20.12
CA ALA A 245 -6.18 9.96 -19.67
C ALA A 245 -7.11 8.85 -20.18
N THR A 246 -6.91 8.42 -21.42
CA THR A 246 -7.68 7.33 -22.02
C THR A 246 -7.41 5.99 -21.34
N LEU A 247 -6.14 5.67 -21.09
CA LEU A 247 -5.75 4.46 -20.37
C LEU A 247 -6.36 4.43 -18.97
N LEU A 248 -6.28 5.55 -18.23
CA LEU A 248 -6.87 5.65 -16.90
C LEU A 248 -8.38 5.46 -16.93
N SER A 249 -9.07 6.05 -17.90
CA SER A 249 -10.50 5.86 -18.09
C SER A 249 -10.86 4.38 -18.30
N VAL A 250 -10.14 3.68 -19.17
CA VAL A 250 -10.41 2.26 -19.46
C VAL A 250 -10.06 1.36 -18.26
N LEU A 251 -8.98 1.65 -17.53
CA LEU A 251 -8.63 0.95 -16.29
C LEU A 251 -9.75 1.08 -15.25
N ASN A 252 -10.22 2.30 -15.01
CA ASN A 252 -11.30 2.55 -14.05
C ASN A 252 -12.61 1.88 -14.45
N GLU A 253 -12.94 1.88 -15.74
CA GLU A 253 -14.10 1.17 -16.26
C GLU A 253 -13.97 -0.36 -16.11
N SER A 254 -12.75 -0.90 -16.24
CA SER A 254 -12.53 -2.34 -16.07
C SER A 254 -12.90 -2.81 -14.66
N PHE A 255 -12.64 -2.02 -13.62
CA PHE A 255 -13.03 -2.34 -12.24
C PHE A 255 -14.55 -2.33 -11.97
N THR A 256 -15.37 -1.82 -12.90
CA THR A 256 -16.83 -1.80 -12.78
C THR A 256 -17.54 -2.68 -13.81
N THR A 257 -16.82 -3.14 -14.84
CA THR A 257 -17.39 -3.90 -15.96
C THR A 257 -16.83 -5.31 -16.09
N ASP A 258 -15.59 -5.56 -15.64
CA ASP A 258 -14.98 -6.88 -15.64
C ASP A 258 -15.43 -7.66 -14.38
N PRO A 259 -16.21 -8.75 -14.52
CA PRO A 259 -16.71 -9.51 -13.38
C PRO A 259 -15.60 -10.09 -12.50
N GLN A 260 -14.44 -10.44 -13.07
CA GLN A 260 -13.34 -11.03 -12.32
C GLN A 260 -12.62 -9.99 -11.48
N LEU A 261 -12.43 -8.78 -12.02
CA LEU A 261 -11.87 -7.68 -11.24
C LEU A 261 -12.83 -7.25 -10.14
N MET A 262 -14.12 -7.09 -10.45
CA MET A 262 -15.13 -6.77 -9.43
C MET A 262 -15.15 -7.81 -8.30
N LEU A 263 -15.01 -9.08 -8.64
CA LEU A 263 -14.94 -10.15 -7.65
C LEU A 263 -13.67 -10.06 -6.79
N ALA A 264 -12.52 -9.72 -7.39
CA ALA A 264 -11.30 -9.48 -6.64
C ALA A 264 -11.47 -8.32 -5.65
N LEU A 265 -12.15 -7.24 -6.05
CA LEU A 265 -12.41 -6.10 -5.18
C LEU A 265 -13.35 -6.46 -4.02
N GLN A 266 -14.38 -7.27 -4.28
CA GLN A 266 -15.24 -7.81 -3.23
C GLN A 266 -14.44 -8.69 -2.26
N ASP A 267 -13.55 -9.52 -2.80
CA ASP A 267 -12.67 -10.36 -2.00
C ASP A 267 -11.78 -9.50 -1.07
N GLU A 268 -11.18 -8.41 -1.59
CA GLU A 268 -10.35 -7.46 -0.83
C GLU A 268 -11.15 -6.68 0.23
N GLU A 269 -12.34 -6.17 -0.10
CA GLU A 269 -13.17 -5.38 0.82
C GLU A 269 -13.67 -6.20 2.02
N ILE A 270 -13.89 -7.49 1.79
CA ILE A 270 -14.53 -8.37 2.75
C ILE A 270 -13.52 -9.02 3.69
N LEU A 271 -12.22 -9.03 3.35
CA LEU A 271 -11.19 -9.57 4.24
C LEU A 271 -11.04 -8.67 5.49
N PRO A 272 -11.27 -9.21 6.70
CA PRO A 272 -10.92 -8.51 7.92
C PRO A 272 -9.39 -8.33 7.96
N PHE A 273 -8.93 -7.14 8.32
CA PHE A 273 -7.52 -6.75 8.34
C PHE A 273 -6.60 -7.71 9.15
N GLU A 274 -7.18 -8.54 10.02
CA GLU A 274 -6.47 -9.47 10.91
C GLU A 274 -5.91 -10.71 10.17
N ASP A 275 -6.42 -11.09 8.99
CA ASP A 275 -5.86 -12.21 8.20
C ASP A 275 -4.70 -11.76 7.27
N ILE A 276 -4.35 -10.47 7.24
CA ILE A 276 -3.27 -9.93 6.36
C ILE A 276 -1.87 -10.18 6.95
N GLU A 277 -1.75 -10.48 8.26
CA GLU A 277 -0.43 -10.67 8.89
C GLU A 277 0.29 -11.98 8.48
N GLY A 278 -0.36 -12.89 7.75
CA GLY A 278 0.21 -14.20 7.40
C GLY A 278 0.46 -14.49 5.91
N GLU A 279 -0.06 -13.69 4.97
CA GLU A 279 -0.06 -14.06 3.54
C GLU A 279 0.34 -12.93 2.56
N MET A 280 0.98 -11.85 3.05
CA MET A 280 1.73 -10.91 2.17
C MET A 280 3.21 -11.25 2.11
#